data_AF-A0A8I6XU31-F1
#
_entry.id   AF-A0A8I6XU31-F1
#
_cell.length_a   1.000
_cell.length_b   1.000
_cell.length_c   1.000
_cell.angle_alpha   90.00
_cell.angle_beta   90.00
_cell.angle_gamma   90.00
#
_symmetry.space_group_name_H-M   'P 1'
#
loop_
_entity.id
_entity.type
_entity.pdbx_description
1 polymer ?
#
loop_
_entity_poly.entity_id
_entity_poly.type
_entity_poly.pdbx_seq_one_letter_code
_entity_poly.pdbx_strand_id
1 'polypeptide(L)'
;MELQLGAVTGRVSQLEIGAAVDRPETRNLFRASKQPLIIAAPARRPVAPPKNRASSTPTRHSARQAANVSMVPAAQRASLHLVKELGLLGPRDKMTDEVAGALLQRFDEPLSDSDLAVIARLTRLDSEALRVMASMIGPDGVAEEARV
;
A
#
# COMPACT_ATOMS: atom_id res chain seq x y z
N MET A 1 -8.56 -40.33 1.67
CA MET A 1 -7.23 -39.70 1.66
C MET A 1 -7.32 -38.42 2.47
N GLU A 2 -6.96 -38.48 3.76
CA GLU A 2 -6.96 -37.31 4.65
C GLU A 2 -5.64 -36.55 4.49
N LEU A 3 -5.72 -35.33 3.94
CA LEU A 3 -4.58 -34.41 3.87
C LEU A 3 -4.36 -33.81 5.27
N GLN A 4 -3.34 -34.30 5.97
CA GLN A 4 -2.89 -33.75 7.25
C GLN A 4 -2.41 -32.30 7.07
N LEU A 5 -3.30 -31.34 7.33
CA LEU A 5 -3.04 -29.89 7.35
C LEU A 5 -1.90 -29.48 8.31
N GLY A 6 -1.51 -30.35 9.25
CA GLY A 6 -0.41 -30.09 10.20
C GLY A 6 1.00 -30.25 9.61
N ALA A 7 1.17 -30.97 8.49
CA ALA A 7 2.49 -31.13 7.88
C ALA A 7 2.93 -29.88 7.09
N VAL A 8 1.97 -29.09 6.60
CA VAL A 8 2.25 -27.92 5.75
C VAL A 8 2.72 -26.71 6.57
N THR A 9 2.29 -26.59 7.83
CA THR A 9 2.70 -25.49 8.71
C THR A 9 4.12 -25.63 9.24
N GLY A 10 4.62 -26.87 9.41
CA GLY A 10 6.00 -27.12 9.84
C GLY A 10 7.04 -26.67 8.82
N ARG A 11 6.73 -26.77 7.51
CA ARG A 11 7.64 -26.37 6.43
C ARG A 11 7.87 -24.85 6.32
N VAL A 12 6.99 -24.02 6.86
CA VAL A 12 7.14 -22.56 6.84
C VAL A 12 7.96 -22.05 8.04
N SER A 13 8.02 -22.83 9.13
CA SER A 13 8.86 -22.49 10.30
C SER A 13 10.36 -22.70 10.02
N GLN A 14 10.70 -23.40 8.94
CA GLN A 14 12.04 -23.84 8.55
C GLN A 14 12.45 -23.22 7.20
N LEU A 15 12.17 -21.93 7.00
CA LEU A 15 12.67 -21.20 5.84
C LEU A 15 14.19 -21.00 6.00
N GLU A 16 14.96 -21.87 5.34
CA GLU A 16 16.42 -21.81 5.29
C GLU A 16 16.85 -20.81 4.21
N ILE A 17 17.51 -19.72 4.63
CA ILE A 17 18.20 -18.81 3.72
C ILE A 17 19.69 -19.16 3.82
N GLY A 18 20.22 -19.81 2.77
CA GLY A 18 21.64 -20.12 2.67
C GLY A 18 22.45 -18.85 2.46
N ALA A 19 23.14 -18.37 3.50
CA ALA A 19 24.23 -17.43 3.35
C ALA A 19 25.54 -18.22 3.27
N ALA A 20 26.23 -18.13 2.13
CA ALA A 20 27.57 -18.66 1.99
C ALA A 20 28.54 -17.89 2.91
N VAL A 21 29.59 -18.61 3.32
CA VAL A 21 30.76 -18.21 4.12
C VAL A 21 30.71 -18.67 5.58
N ASP A 22 31.39 -19.81 5.77
CA ASP A 22 32.00 -20.37 6.97
C ASP A 22 31.18 -20.41 8.27
N ARG A 23 30.76 -21.65 8.57
CA ARG A 23 30.17 -22.20 9.81
C ARG A 23 28.64 -22.39 9.75
N PRO A 24 28.13 -23.63 9.79
CA PRO A 24 26.69 -23.91 9.69
C PRO A 24 26.01 -23.67 11.05
N GLU A 25 25.84 -22.40 11.43
CA GLU A 25 24.90 -22.06 12.49
C GLU A 25 23.55 -21.76 11.84
N THR A 26 22.67 -22.76 11.87
CA THR A 26 21.28 -22.68 11.40
C THR A 26 20.54 -21.58 12.18
N ARG A 27 20.45 -20.38 11.61
CA ARG A 27 19.70 -19.27 12.20
C ARG A 27 18.21 -19.46 11.94
N ASN A 28 17.52 -20.10 12.88
CA ASN A 28 16.06 -20.17 12.87
C ASN A 28 15.49 -18.75 13.06
N LEU A 29 14.90 -18.19 12.00
CA LEU A 29 14.27 -16.86 12.02
C LEU A 29 13.10 -16.75 13.01
N PHE A 30 12.45 -17.88 13.30
CA PHE A 30 11.36 -17.97 14.26
C PHE A 30 11.81 -18.80 15.47
N ARG A 31 12.07 -18.13 16.59
CA ARG A 31 12.28 -18.82 17.87
C ARG A 31 10.96 -19.45 18.30
N ALA A 32 10.99 -20.73 18.68
CA ALA A 32 9.84 -21.39 19.27
C ALA A 32 9.31 -20.54 20.44
N SER A 33 8.06 -20.08 20.34
CA SER A 33 7.43 -19.27 21.38
C SER A 33 7.29 -20.11 22.66
N LYS A 34 7.53 -19.50 23.84
CA LYS A 34 7.29 -20.14 25.14
C LYS A 34 5.85 -20.68 25.17
N GLN A 35 5.67 -21.91 25.64
CA GLN A 35 4.34 -22.49 25.77
C GLN A 35 3.43 -21.58 26.61
N PRO A 36 2.17 -21.37 26.19
CA PRO A 36 1.25 -20.52 26.93
C PRO A 36 1.05 -21.08 28.34
N LEU A 37 1.03 -20.19 29.34
CA LEU A 37 0.78 -20.55 30.75
C LEU A 37 -0.62 -21.16 30.97
N ILE A 38 -1.53 -20.92 30.02
CA ILE A 38 -2.87 -21.49 30.02
C ILE A 38 -2.85 -22.73 29.14
N ILE A 39 -2.78 -23.90 29.80
CA ILE A 39 -2.68 -25.22 29.16
C ILE A 39 -4.02 -25.65 28.53
N ALA A 40 -5.14 -25.12 29.02
CA ALA A 40 -6.48 -25.44 28.55
C ALA A 40 -7.28 -24.17 28.27
N ALA A 41 -7.95 -24.12 27.11
CA ALA A 41 -8.93 -23.08 26.84
C ALA A 41 -10.00 -23.11 27.94
N PRO A 42 -10.42 -21.94 28.49
CA PRO A 42 -11.46 -21.91 29.51
C PRO A 42 -12.73 -22.59 28.97
N ALA A 43 -13.37 -23.41 29.82
CA ALA A 43 -14.59 -24.10 29.49
C ALA A 43 -15.63 -23.09 28.97
N ARG A 44 -16.08 -23.29 27.73
CA ARG A 44 -17.10 -22.43 27.12
C ARG A 44 -18.38 -22.58 27.92
N ARG A 45 -18.93 -21.47 28.43
CA ARG A 45 -20.29 -21.46 29.01
C ARG A 45 -21.27 -22.05 28.01
N PRO A 46 -22.30 -22.82 28.45
CA PRO A 46 -23.33 -23.31 27.55
C PRO A 46 -23.96 -22.12 26.83
N VAL A 47 -23.82 -22.11 25.51
CA VAL A 47 -24.35 -21.05 24.64
C VAL A 47 -25.86 -21.10 24.77
N ALA A 48 -26.47 -19.96 25.13
CA ALA A 48 -27.92 -19.82 25.12
C ALA A 48 -28.47 -20.21 23.74
N PRO A 49 -29.69 -20.76 23.64
CA PRO A 49 -30.26 -21.26 22.39
C PRO A 49 -30.07 -20.22 21.27
N PRO A 50 -29.59 -20.64 20.08
CA PRO A 50 -29.36 -19.71 18.99
C PRO A 50 -30.69 -19.05 18.65
N LYS A 51 -30.84 -17.77 19.02
CA LYS A 51 -31.91 -16.95 18.45
C LYS A 51 -31.69 -16.97 16.94
N ASN A 52 -32.67 -17.47 16.19
CA ASN A 52 -32.74 -17.40 14.74
C ASN A 52 -32.55 -15.95 14.29
N ARG A 53 -31.30 -15.52 14.17
CA ARG A 53 -30.96 -14.33 13.40
C ARG A 53 -30.85 -14.80 11.97
N ALA A 54 -31.68 -14.21 11.12
CA ALA A 54 -31.56 -14.33 9.67
C ALA A 54 -30.08 -14.22 9.28
N SER A 55 -29.63 -15.08 8.38
CA SER A 55 -28.29 -15.06 7.80
C SER A 55 -28.04 -13.69 7.18
N SER A 56 -27.51 -12.77 7.97
CA SER A 56 -27.04 -11.49 7.49
C SER A 56 -25.73 -11.76 6.77
N THR A 57 -25.73 -11.58 5.45
CA THR A 57 -24.52 -11.53 4.66
C THR A 57 -23.58 -10.52 5.33
N PRO A 58 -22.34 -10.89 5.68
CA PRO A 58 -21.43 -9.96 6.34
C PRO A 58 -21.02 -8.87 5.35
N THR A 59 -21.82 -7.80 5.28
CA THR A 59 -21.49 -6.61 4.51
C THR A 59 -20.47 -5.82 5.32
N ARG A 60 -19.21 -5.95 4.93
CA ARG A 60 -18.05 -5.26 5.51
C ARG A 60 -18.04 -3.74 5.29
N HIS A 61 -19.14 -3.16 4.81
CA HIS A 61 -19.23 -1.75 4.46
C HIS A 61 -20.06 -1.01 5.49
N SER A 62 -19.52 0.08 6.02
CA SER A 62 -20.31 1.03 6.79
C SER A 62 -21.46 1.54 5.93
N ALA A 63 -22.61 1.87 6.54
CA ALA A 63 -23.77 2.41 5.82
C ALA A 63 -23.41 3.62 4.92
N ARG A 64 -22.39 4.41 5.31
CA ARG A 64 -21.86 5.53 4.53
C ARG A 64 -21.11 5.10 3.27
N GLN A 65 -20.38 3.98 3.31
CA GLN A 65 -19.69 3.44 2.13
C GLN A 65 -20.67 2.76 1.17
N ALA A 66 -21.71 2.11 1.69
CA ALA A 66 -22.77 1.51 0.87
C ALA A 66 -23.62 2.57 0.13
N ALA A 67 -23.75 3.77 0.67
CA ALA A 67 -24.43 4.88 0.00
C ALA A 67 -23.60 5.50 -1.15
N ASN A 68 -22.28 5.36 -1.11
CA ASN A 68 -21.34 5.98 -2.06
C ASN A 68 -20.59 4.92 -2.89
N VAL A 69 -21.34 3.99 -3.49
CA VAL A 69 -20.75 2.99 -4.38
C VAL A 69 -20.28 3.70 -5.66
N SER A 70 -18.97 3.71 -5.87
CA SER A 70 -18.37 4.18 -7.11
C SER A 70 -17.92 2.98 -7.93
N MET A 71 -18.38 2.91 -9.19
CA MET A 71 -17.92 1.90 -10.15
C MET A 71 -16.49 2.19 -10.66
N VAL A 72 -15.97 3.39 -10.40
CA VAL A 72 -14.64 3.79 -10.86
C VAL A 72 -13.59 3.41 -9.82
N PRO A 73 -12.55 2.63 -10.20
CA PRO A 73 -11.42 2.32 -9.35
C PRO A 73 -10.86 3.54 -8.62
N ALA A 74 -10.46 3.36 -7.36
CA ALA A 74 -9.93 4.45 -6.53
C ALA A 74 -8.71 5.13 -7.16
N ALA A 75 -7.81 4.34 -7.79
CA ALA A 75 -6.64 4.87 -8.48
C ALA A 75 -7.02 5.83 -9.61
N GLN A 76 -7.97 5.44 -10.48
CA GLN A 76 -8.44 6.30 -11.57
C GLN A 76 -9.07 7.60 -11.05
N ARG A 77 -9.83 7.52 -9.96
CA ARG A 77 -10.40 8.71 -9.31
C ARG A 77 -9.32 9.62 -8.72
N ALA A 78 -8.30 9.05 -8.08
CA ALA A 78 -7.19 9.80 -7.52
C ALA A 78 -6.38 10.51 -8.62
N SER A 79 -6.10 9.84 -9.73
CA SER A 79 -5.45 10.46 -10.90
C SER A 79 -6.26 11.64 -11.43
N LEU A 80 -7.56 11.47 -11.60
CA LEU A 80 -8.45 12.53 -12.09
C LEU A 80 -8.52 13.72 -11.11
N HIS A 81 -8.51 13.44 -9.80
CA HIS A 81 -8.46 14.46 -8.76
C HIS A 81 -7.15 15.25 -8.78
N LEU A 82 -6.02 14.56 -8.96
CA LEU A 82 -4.70 15.20 -9.06
C LEU A 82 -4.66 16.18 -10.25
N VAL A 83 -5.09 15.73 -11.43
CA VAL A 83 -5.10 16.57 -12.65
C VAL A 83 -5.98 17.82 -12.47
N LYS A 84 -7.13 17.69 -11.80
CA LYS A 84 -8.00 18.83 -11.47
C LYS A 84 -7.33 19.82 -10.52
N GLU A 85 -6.70 19.34 -9.46
CA GLU A 85 -6.06 20.21 -8.47
C GLU A 85 -4.78 20.86 -8.99
N LEU A 86 -4.11 20.26 -9.98
CA LEU A 86 -3.02 20.90 -10.73
C LEU A 86 -3.50 21.96 -11.74
N GLY A 87 -4.82 22.17 -11.85
CA GLY A 87 -5.42 23.19 -12.71
C GLY A 87 -5.46 22.84 -14.20
N LEU A 88 -5.15 21.60 -14.57
CA LEU A 88 -5.16 21.15 -15.96
C LEU A 88 -6.57 20.79 -16.46
N LEU A 89 -7.52 20.63 -15.55
CA LEU A 89 -8.88 20.17 -15.85
C LEU A 89 -9.92 20.87 -14.98
N GLY A 90 -10.99 21.38 -15.59
CA GLY A 90 -12.11 21.96 -14.86
C GLY A 90 -12.96 20.93 -14.11
N PRO A 91 -13.87 21.36 -13.21
CA PRO A 91 -14.65 20.45 -12.36
C PRO A 91 -15.49 19.41 -13.13
N ARG A 92 -15.92 19.74 -14.36
CA ARG A 92 -16.77 18.92 -15.22
C ARG A 92 -16.11 18.45 -16.50
N ASP A 93 -14.84 18.80 -16.70
CA ASP A 93 -14.14 18.46 -17.92
C ASP A 93 -13.71 16.99 -17.88
N LYS A 94 -13.57 16.40 -19.06
CA LYS A 94 -13.15 15.01 -19.24
C LYS A 94 -11.65 14.97 -19.50
N MET A 95 -11.00 13.89 -19.07
CA MET A 95 -9.61 13.64 -19.44
C MET A 95 -9.52 13.46 -20.96
N THR A 96 -8.81 14.35 -21.64
CA THR A 96 -8.47 14.25 -23.07
C THR A 96 -6.99 13.92 -23.24
N ASP A 97 -6.60 13.45 -24.42
CA ASP A 97 -5.20 13.15 -24.73
C ASP A 97 -4.30 14.40 -24.62
N GLU A 98 -4.85 15.56 -24.94
CA GLU A 98 -4.17 16.86 -24.78
C GLU A 98 -3.85 17.15 -23.30
N VAL A 99 -4.80 16.92 -22.39
CA VAL A 99 -4.60 17.11 -20.95
C VAL A 99 -3.60 16.08 -20.40
N ALA A 100 -3.61 14.85 -20.92
CA ALA A 100 -2.62 13.85 -20.57
C ALA A 100 -1.21 14.27 -21.02
N GLY A 101 -1.08 14.81 -22.24
CA GLY A 101 0.17 15.36 -22.75
C GLY A 101 0.66 16.54 -21.91
N ALA A 102 -0.23 17.48 -21.56
CA ALA A 102 0.10 18.62 -20.71
C ALA A 102 0.53 18.19 -19.30
N LEU A 103 -0.06 17.12 -18.74
CA LEU A 103 0.37 16.55 -17.48
C LEU A 103 1.79 15.98 -17.56
N LEU A 104 2.14 15.27 -18.65
CA LEU A 104 3.49 14.74 -18.83
C LEU A 104 4.52 15.87 -18.97
N GLN A 105 4.22 16.87 -19.80
CA GLN A 105 5.09 18.05 -19.99
C GLN A 105 5.34 18.82 -18.69
N ARG A 106 4.37 18.84 -17.77
CA ARG A 106 4.51 19.44 -16.43
C ARG A 106 5.61 18.80 -15.58
N PHE A 107 5.99 17.56 -15.84
CA PHE A 107 7.07 16.87 -15.12
C PHE A 107 8.41 16.88 -15.87
N ASP A 108 8.46 17.40 -17.11
CA ASP A 108 9.72 17.58 -17.85
C ASP A 108 10.53 18.77 -17.27
N GLU A 109 9.84 19.75 -16.68
CA GLU A 109 10.43 20.86 -15.93
C GLU A 109 10.36 20.58 -14.41
N PRO A 110 11.29 21.06 -13.58
CA PRO A 110 11.14 21.01 -12.13
C PRO A 110 9.78 21.56 -11.69
N LEU A 111 9.06 20.77 -10.90
CA LEU A 111 7.73 21.12 -10.40
C LEU A 111 7.76 22.46 -9.67
N SER A 112 6.77 23.30 -9.98
CA SER A 112 6.62 24.59 -9.31
C SER A 112 6.24 24.40 -7.83
N ASP A 113 6.55 25.40 -7.00
CA ASP A 113 6.18 25.38 -5.58
C ASP A 113 4.67 25.21 -5.36
N SER A 114 3.84 25.76 -6.25
CA SER A 114 2.39 25.56 -6.21
C SER A 114 1.99 24.11 -6.47
N ASP A 115 2.64 23.43 -7.43
CA ASP A 115 2.34 22.03 -7.72
C ASP A 115 2.77 21.13 -6.56
N LEU A 116 3.96 21.39 -6.00
CA LEU A 116 4.47 20.68 -4.84
C LEU A 116 3.53 20.83 -3.63
N ALA A 117 2.98 22.02 -3.40
CA ALA A 117 2.00 22.26 -2.33
C ALA A 117 0.70 21.46 -2.56
N VAL A 118 0.23 21.40 -3.82
CA VAL A 118 -0.94 20.58 -4.18
C VAL A 118 -0.67 19.10 -3.93
N ILE A 119 0.47 18.58 -4.41
CA ILE A 119 0.87 17.18 -4.24
C ILE A 119 1.02 16.85 -2.75
N ALA A 120 1.68 17.70 -1.96
CA ALA A 120 1.82 17.55 -0.51
C ALA A 120 0.44 17.42 0.17
N ARG A 121 -0.51 18.31 -0.16
CA ARG A 121 -1.86 18.29 0.40
C ARG A 121 -2.64 17.01 0.03
N LEU A 122 -2.51 16.54 -1.21
CA LEU A 122 -3.22 15.35 -1.69
C LEU A 122 -2.64 14.04 -1.12
N THR A 123 -1.32 13.97 -0.99
CA THR A 123 -0.61 12.77 -0.54
C THR A 123 -0.33 12.75 0.96
N ARG A 124 -0.50 13.89 1.64
CA ARG A 124 -0.11 14.13 3.05
C ARG A 124 1.39 13.92 3.28
N LEU A 125 2.20 14.20 2.27
CA LEU A 125 3.65 14.22 2.38
C LEU A 125 4.13 15.60 2.84
N ASP A 126 5.33 15.63 3.42
CA ASP A 126 5.97 16.87 3.81
C ASP A 126 6.44 17.67 2.57
N SER A 127 6.08 18.96 2.53
CA SER A 127 6.39 19.83 1.40
C SER A 127 7.88 20.11 1.26
N GLU A 128 8.61 20.20 2.38
CA GLU A 128 10.05 20.43 2.36
C GLU A 128 10.79 19.20 1.84
N ALA A 129 10.42 18.00 2.33
CA ALA A 129 10.91 16.74 1.79
C ALA A 129 10.63 16.60 0.28
N LEU A 130 9.44 16.99 -0.20
CA LEU A 130 9.12 16.96 -1.63
C LEU A 130 9.98 17.93 -2.45
N ARG A 131 10.25 19.14 -1.94
CA ARG A 131 11.14 20.09 -2.62
C ARG A 131 12.57 19.57 -2.71
N VAL A 132 13.08 18.95 -1.65
CA VAL A 132 14.41 18.32 -1.65
C VAL A 132 14.46 17.17 -2.66
N MET A 133 13.45 16.30 -2.69
CA MET A 133 13.42 15.21 -3.68
C MET A 133 13.27 15.72 -5.11
N ALA A 134 12.51 16.80 -5.33
CA ALA A 134 12.35 17.41 -6.65
C ALA A 134 13.63 18.09 -7.14
N SER A 135 14.50 18.56 -6.23
CA SER A 135 15.80 19.15 -6.58
C SER A 135 16.94 18.14 -6.71
N MET A 136 16.72 16.89 -6.25
CA MET A 136 17.66 15.81 -6.47
C MET A 136 17.61 15.41 -7.94
N ILE A 137 18.64 15.84 -8.68
CA ILE A 137 18.97 15.39 -10.02
C ILE A 137 18.82 13.85 -10.10
N GLY A 138 17.99 13.40 -11.05
CA GLY A 138 17.81 11.98 -11.35
C GLY A 138 19.13 11.31 -11.80
N PRO A 139 19.14 9.98 -11.97
CA PRO A 139 20.36 9.18 -12.22
C PRO A 139 21.17 9.53 -13.50
N ASP A 140 20.77 10.52 -14.28
CA ASP A 140 21.44 10.94 -15.51
C ASP A 140 22.23 12.25 -15.40
N GLY A 141 22.22 12.96 -14.26
CA GLY A 141 22.81 14.31 -14.19
C GLY A 141 24.26 14.42 -13.70
N VAL A 142 25.14 13.50 -14.09
CA VAL A 142 26.61 13.74 -14.18
C VAL A 142 27.27 12.69 -15.08
N ALA A 143 27.04 12.82 -16.39
CA ALA A 143 28.00 12.39 -17.41
C ALA A 143 28.42 13.64 -18.18
N GLU A 144 29.73 13.86 -18.32
CA GLU A 144 30.42 15.13 -18.64
C GLU A 144 30.47 16.10 -17.42
N GLU A 145 31.59 16.60 -16.91
CA GLU A 145 32.87 16.90 -17.54
C GLU A 145 33.93 17.04 -16.42
N ALA A 146 34.88 16.12 -16.36
CA ALA A 146 36.12 16.28 -15.58
C ALA A 146 37.29 15.94 -16.51
N ARG A 147 37.50 16.81 -17.49
CA ARG A 147 38.73 16.88 -18.30
C ARG A 147 39.11 18.34 -18.48
N VAL A 148 39.82 18.90 -17.51
CA VAL A 148 40.95 19.81 -17.74
C VAL A 148 41.99 19.54 -16.66
#